data_AF-A0AAV0D4M4-F1
#
_entry.id   AF-A0AAV0D4M4-F1
#
_cell.length_a   1.000
_cell.length_b   1.000
_cell.length_c   1.000
_cell.angle_alpha   90.00
_cell.angle_beta   90.00
_cell.angle_gamma   90.00
#
_symmetry.space_group_name_H-M   'P 1'
#
loop_
_entity.id
_entity.type
_entity.pdbx_description
1 polymer ?
#
loop_
_entity_poly.entity_id
_entity_poly.type
_entity_poly.pdbx_seq_one_letter_code
_entity_poly.pdbx_strand_id
1 'polypeptide(L)'
;MAALAIASNRKRKIEMDFSDFITNQTDASLMFAKHVFFDVVKGDGNFVVSPLSINILLGMAAAGSTGETRHSLLSFLESDSTTDFDAFAFHVLTNILADASHLGGPGLSVANGVWMEQTLSFKPSYKELLERSYDAVSQSVDFRTKVLLMLFGYI
;
A
#
# COMPACT_ATOMS: atom_id res chain seq x y z
N MET A 1 -12.51 27.13 27.32
CA MET A 1 -12.74 27.60 25.94
C MET A 1 -11.49 27.59 25.07
N ALA A 2 -10.35 28.19 25.47
CA ALA A 2 -9.13 28.22 24.64
C ALA A 2 -8.54 26.83 24.29
N ALA A 3 -8.47 25.90 25.24
CA ALA A 3 -7.95 24.55 24.99
C ALA A 3 -8.78 23.76 23.97
N LEU A 4 -10.11 23.93 23.98
CA LEU A 4 -11.03 23.27 23.05
C LEU A 4 -10.86 23.82 21.62
N ALA A 5 -10.67 25.14 21.50
CA ALA A 5 -10.40 25.79 20.21
C ALA A 5 -9.05 25.37 19.61
N ILE A 6 -8.01 25.22 20.45
CA ILE A 6 -6.69 24.73 20.02
C ILE A 6 -6.79 23.27 19.55
N ALA A 7 -7.49 22.41 20.28
CA ALA A 7 -7.71 21.02 19.88
C ALA A 7 -8.50 20.91 18.57
N SER A 8 -9.55 21.71 18.40
CA SER A 8 -10.34 21.79 17.16
C SER A 8 -9.50 22.27 15.97
N ASN A 9 -8.69 23.32 16.13
CA ASN A 9 -7.79 23.79 15.07
C ASN A 9 -6.73 22.75 14.71
N ARG A 10 -6.18 22.04 15.70
CA ARG A 10 -5.19 20.98 15.46
C ARG A 10 -5.82 19.83 14.67
N LYS A 11 -7.02 19.39 15.05
CA LYS A 11 -7.76 18.33 14.35
C LYS A 11 -8.03 18.71 12.88
N ARG A 12 -8.54 19.92 12.63
CA ARG A 12 -8.78 20.42 11.26
C ARG A 12 -7.50 20.49 10.43
N LYS A 13 -6.37 20.88 11.03
CA LYS A 13 -5.08 20.90 10.33
C LYS A 13 -4.65 19.50 9.92
N ILE A 14 -4.79 18.50 10.81
CA ILE A 14 -4.44 17.10 10.51
C ILE A 14 -5.34 16.54 9.39
N GLU A 15 -6.64 16.83 9.42
CA GLU A 15 -7.58 16.40 8.37
C GLU A 15 -7.22 17.01 7.01
N MET A 16 -6.84 18.29 6.98
CA MET A 16 -6.40 18.98 5.77
C MET A 16 -5.09 18.41 5.21
N ASP A 17 -4.09 18.20 6.07
CA ASP A 17 -2.80 17.61 5.72
C ASP A 17 -2.97 16.19 5.15
N PHE A 18 -3.87 15.41 5.75
CA PHE A 18 -4.20 14.08 5.25
C PHE A 18 -4.91 14.12 3.89
N SER A 19 -5.86 15.05 3.69
CA SER A 19 -6.55 15.23 2.40
C SER A 19 -5.60 15.64 1.28
N ASP A 20 -4.65 16.52 1.58
CA ASP A 20 -3.61 16.93 0.63
C ASP A 20 -2.71 15.72 0.28
N PHE A 21 -2.36 14.91 1.28
CA PHE A 21 -1.63 13.66 1.06
C PHE A 21 -2.41 12.68 0.17
N ILE A 22 -3.71 12.46 0.39
CA ILE A 22 -4.56 11.61 -0.49
C ILE A 22 -4.50 12.11 -1.94
N THR A 23 -4.60 13.43 -2.12
CA THR A 23 -4.59 14.06 -3.44
C THR A 23 -3.25 13.80 -4.13
N ASN A 24 -2.15 14.02 -3.41
CA ASN A 24 -0.80 13.78 -3.94
C ASN A 24 -0.58 12.31 -4.30
N GLN A 25 -1.01 11.38 -3.44
CA GLN A 25 -0.94 9.94 -3.71
C GLN A 25 -1.78 9.53 -4.93
N THR A 26 -2.94 10.16 -5.12
CA THR A 26 -3.79 9.91 -6.28
C THR A 26 -3.11 10.38 -7.56
N ASP A 27 -2.53 11.57 -7.56
CA ASP A 27 -1.80 12.13 -8.70
C ASP A 27 -0.57 11.28 -9.05
N ALA A 28 0.26 10.94 -8.07
CA ALA A 28 1.42 10.06 -8.26
C ALA A 28 1.01 8.69 -8.84
N SER A 29 -0.06 8.08 -8.30
CA SER A 29 -0.59 6.80 -8.77
C SER A 29 -1.11 6.88 -10.21
N LEU A 30 -1.82 7.94 -10.57
CA LEU A 30 -2.34 8.14 -11.93
C LEU A 30 -1.22 8.48 -12.93
N MET A 31 -0.21 9.24 -12.52
CA MET A 31 0.98 9.49 -13.34
C MET A 31 1.74 8.20 -13.63
N PHE A 32 1.90 7.33 -12.64
CA PHE A 32 2.46 6.00 -12.84
C PHE A 32 1.60 5.15 -13.78
N ALA A 33 0.28 5.11 -13.57
CA ALA A 33 -0.65 4.38 -14.44
C ALA A 33 -0.54 4.84 -15.90
N LYS A 34 -0.48 6.16 -16.11
CA LYS A 34 -0.27 6.78 -17.42
C LYS A 34 1.04 6.32 -18.05
N HIS A 35 2.14 6.36 -17.30
CA HIS A 35 3.43 5.88 -17.78
C HIS A 35 3.38 4.40 -18.19
N VAL A 36 2.81 3.53 -17.33
CA VAL A 36 2.63 2.11 -17.66
C VAL A 36 1.83 1.94 -18.95
N PHE A 37 0.70 2.64 -19.07
CA PHE A 37 -0.22 2.49 -20.19
C PHE A 37 0.36 2.96 -21.52
N PHE A 38 1.05 4.10 -21.55
CA PHE A 38 1.57 4.69 -22.80
C PHE A 38 2.98 4.20 -23.14
N ASP A 39 3.83 3.95 -22.15
CA ASP A 39 5.26 3.74 -22.38
C ASP A 39 5.66 2.27 -22.24
N VAL A 40 5.03 1.52 -21.33
CA VAL A 40 5.41 0.12 -21.01
C VAL A 40 4.56 -0.90 -21.76
N VAL A 41 3.23 -0.73 -21.76
CA VAL A 41 2.32 -1.66 -22.44
C VAL A 41 2.50 -1.52 -23.96
N LYS A 42 2.69 -2.65 -24.64
CA LYS A 42 2.83 -2.73 -26.10
C LYS A 42 1.87 -3.78 -26.65
N GLY A 43 1.36 -3.53 -27.85
CA GLY A 43 0.44 -4.42 -28.55
C GLY A 43 -1.03 -4.08 -28.32
N ASP A 44 -1.90 -4.79 -29.02
CA ASP A 44 -3.33 -4.44 -29.16
C ASP A 44 -4.25 -5.26 -28.24
N GLY A 45 -3.69 -5.88 -27.21
CA GLY A 45 -4.43 -6.67 -26.24
C GLY A 45 -5.11 -5.83 -25.15
N ASN A 46 -6.09 -6.42 -24.46
CA ASN A 46 -6.70 -5.79 -23.28
C ASN A 46 -5.68 -5.71 -22.14
N PHE A 47 -5.64 -4.55 -21.47
CA PHE A 47 -4.78 -4.32 -20.30
C PHE A 47 -5.59 -3.71 -19.15
N VAL A 48 -5.37 -4.24 -17.95
CA VAL A 48 -5.97 -3.75 -16.70
C VAL A 48 -4.88 -3.70 -15.64
N VAL A 49 -4.84 -2.60 -14.91
CA VAL A 49 -3.92 -2.39 -13.78
C VAL A 49 -4.66 -1.70 -12.65
N SER A 50 -4.27 -1.99 -11.41
CA SER A 50 -4.67 -1.21 -10.23
C SER A 50 -3.46 -0.41 -9.75
N PRO A 51 -3.35 0.88 -10.13
CA PRO A 51 -2.24 1.74 -9.71
C PRO A 51 -2.17 1.87 -8.19
N LEU A 52 -3.33 1.95 -7.53
CA LEU A 52 -3.43 2.03 -6.07
C LEU A 52 -2.84 0.78 -5.39
N SER A 53 -3.16 -0.42 -5.88
CA SER A 53 -2.60 -1.66 -5.32
C SER A 53 -1.08 -1.71 -5.47
N ILE A 54 -0.52 -1.18 -6.57
CA ILE A 54 0.92 -1.10 -6.76
C ILE A 54 1.56 -0.12 -5.77
N ASN A 55 0.96 1.05 -5.53
CA ASN A 55 1.44 1.99 -4.52
C ASN A 55 1.47 1.36 -3.13
N ILE A 56 0.41 0.63 -2.74
CA ILE A 56 0.35 -0.09 -1.46
C ILE A 56 1.50 -1.09 -1.34
N LEU A 57 1.74 -1.92 -2.37
CA LEU A 57 2.84 -2.88 -2.39
C LEU A 57 4.22 -2.21 -2.30
N LEU A 58 4.41 -1.06 -2.97
CA LEU A 58 5.64 -0.28 -2.88
C LEU A 58 5.83 0.33 -1.49
N GLY A 59 4.74 0.73 -0.82
CA GLY A 59 4.75 1.17 0.58
C GLY A 59 5.21 0.07 1.53
N MET A 60 4.68 -1.15 1.34
CA MET A 60 5.13 -2.34 2.09
C MET A 60 6.63 -2.58 1.89
N ALA A 61 7.11 -2.50 0.63
CA ALA A 61 8.53 -2.64 0.32
C ALA A 61 9.38 -1.52 0.97
N ALA A 62 8.88 -0.28 0.96
CA ALA A 62 9.56 0.86 1.58
C ALA A 62 9.71 0.65 3.09
N ALA A 63 8.63 0.22 3.77
CA ALA A 63 8.61 -0.08 5.19
C ALA A 63 9.58 -1.22 5.58
N GLY A 64 9.77 -2.21 4.69
CA GLY A 64 10.72 -3.31 4.89
C GLY A 64 12.18 -2.96 4.57
N SER A 65 12.44 -1.81 3.95
CA SER A 65 13.76 -1.41 3.42
C SER A 65 14.47 -0.35 4.29
N THR A 66 15.74 -0.08 3.98
CA THR A 66 16.57 0.93 4.68
C THR A 66 17.46 1.68 3.71
N GLY A 67 18.02 2.81 4.14
CA GLY A 67 19.00 3.59 3.35
C GLY A 67 18.44 4.08 2.02
N GLU A 68 19.25 4.02 0.98
CA GLU A 68 18.92 4.50 -0.38
C GLU A 68 17.71 3.80 -0.97
N THR A 69 17.55 2.48 -0.76
CA THR A 69 16.39 1.75 -1.29
C THR A 69 15.08 2.32 -0.75
N ARG A 70 15.03 2.62 0.55
CA ARG A 70 13.86 3.24 1.16
C ARG A 70 13.63 4.65 0.63
N HIS A 71 14.70 5.42 0.46
CA HIS A 71 14.62 6.77 -0.08
C HIS A 71 14.03 6.76 -1.49
N SER A 72 14.53 5.91 -2.39
CA SER A 72 14.01 5.83 -3.77
C SER A 72 12.54 5.44 -3.81
N LEU A 73 12.12 4.48 -2.97
CA LEU A 73 10.72 4.07 -2.90
C LEU A 73 9.82 5.19 -2.36
N LEU A 74 10.24 5.88 -1.30
CA LEU A 74 9.50 7.01 -0.74
C LEU A 74 9.42 8.20 -1.69
N SER A 75 10.51 8.51 -2.41
CA SER A 75 10.51 9.55 -3.44
C SER A 75 9.56 9.22 -4.59
N PHE A 76 9.49 7.95 -5.01
CA PHE A 76 8.53 7.52 -6.03
C PHE A 76 7.09 7.63 -5.53
N LEU A 77 6.85 7.28 -4.27
CA LEU A 77 5.55 7.41 -3.61
C LEU A 77 5.23 8.84 -3.20
N GLU A 78 6.09 9.82 -3.48
CA GLU A 78 5.94 11.21 -3.04
C GLU A 78 5.57 11.33 -1.55
N SER A 79 6.26 10.57 -0.71
CA SER A 79 6.06 10.54 0.74
C SER A 79 7.37 10.84 1.46
N ASP A 80 7.33 11.69 2.48
CA ASP A 80 8.52 12.04 3.27
C ASP A 80 8.93 10.92 4.24
N SER A 81 7.99 10.09 4.66
CA SER A 81 8.24 9.00 5.61
C SER A 81 7.43 7.75 5.31
N THR A 82 7.92 6.60 5.79
CA THR A 82 7.15 5.35 5.74
C THR A 82 5.94 5.42 6.66
N THR A 83 6.05 6.10 7.82
CA THR A 83 4.96 6.19 8.80
C THR A 83 3.73 6.89 8.23
N ASP A 84 3.92 7.98 7.48
CA ASP A 84 2.81 8.72 6.87
C ASP A 84 2.13 7.87 5.80
N PHE A 85 2.93 7.17 4.99
CA PHE A 85 2.42 6.23 4.00
C PHE A 85 1.72 5.01 4.62
N ASP A 86 2.23 4.47 5.73
CA ASP A 86 1.62 3.36 6.47
C ASP A 86 0.23 3.77 7.01
N ALA A 87 0.08 5.02 7.48
CA ALA A 87 -1.19 5.56 7.95
C ALA A 87 -2.17 5.78 6.78
N PHE A 88 -1.67 6.25 5.64
CA PHE A 88 -2.44 6.33 4.40
C PHE A 88 -2.94 4.96 3.94
N ALA A 89 -2.06 3.96 3.85
CA ALA A 89 -2.41 2.60 3.44
C ALA A 89 -3.48 2.01 4.36
N PHE A 90 -3.33 2.18 5.68
CA PHE A 90 -4.32 1.76 6.65
C PHE A 90 -5.69 2.41 6.39
N HIS A 91 -5.72 3.73 6.19
CA HIS A 91 -6.98 4.44 5.92
C HIS A 91 -7.65 3.99 4.62
N VAL A 92 -6.87 3.83 3.55
CA VAL A 92 -7.35 3.39 2.24
C VAL A 92 -7.95 1.98 2.36
N LEU A 93 -7.23 1.04 2.95
CA LEU A 93 -7.69 -0.36 3.05
C LEU A 93 -8.92 -0.50 3.95
N THR A 94 -8.97 0.23 5.07
CA THR A 94 -10.06 0.11 6.04
C THR A 94 -11.32 0.90 5.70
N ASN A 95 -11.21 1.99 4.94
CA ASN A 95 -12.36 2.87 4.67
C ASN A 95 -12.72 2.97 3.18
N ILE A 96 -11.73 2.95 2.29
CA ILE A 96 -11.97 3.17 0.85
C ILE A 96 -12.16 1.84 0.13
N LEU A 97 -11.33 0.84 0.45
CA LEU A 97 -11.36 -0.47 -0.21
C LEU A 97 -12.13 -1.52 0.60
N ALA A 98 -12.77 -1.11 1.69
CA ALA A 98 -13.64 -1.99 2.47
C ALA A 98 -14.84 -2.44 1.64
N ASP A 99 -15.19 -3.73 1.76
CA ASP A 99 -16.36 -4.27 1.07
C ASP A 99 -17.64 -3.63 1.61
N ALA A 100 -18.32 -2.88 0.74
CA ALA A 100 -19.57 -2.21 1.04
C ALA A 100 -20.78 -2.92 0.43
N SER A 101 -20.60 -4.13 -0.12
CA SER A 101 -21.66 -4.90 -0.79
C SER A 101 -22.89 -5.10 0.10
N HIS A 102 -22.68 -5.39 1.39
CA HIS A 102 -23.74 -5.57 2.38
C HIS A 102 -24.56 -4.30 2.67
N LEU A 103 -24.04 -3.12 2.33
CA LEU A 103 -24.72 -1.82 2.45
C LEU A 103 -25.31 -1.35 1.11
N GLY A 104 -25.27 -2.19 0.06
CA GLY A 104 -25.64 -1.80 -1.30
C GLY A 104 -24.58 -0.96 -2.02
N GLY A 105 -23.38 -0.87 -1.46
CA GLY A 105 -22.20 -0.25 -2.09
C GLY A 105 -21.45 -1.21 -3.02
N PRO A 106 -20.30 -0.78 -3.57
CA PRO A 106 -19.49 -1.63 -4.44
C PRO A 106 -18.95 -2.85 -3.69
N GLY A 107 -18.97 -4.01 -4.35
CA GLY A 107 -18.26 -5.20 -3.91
C GLY A 107 -16.81 -5.14 -4.35
N LEU A 108 -15.89 -4.90 -3.42
CA LEU A 108 -14.46 -4.85 -3.68
C LEU A 108 -13.72 -5.83 -2.78
N SER A 109 -12.69 -6.49 -3.34
CA SER A 109 -11.80 -7.36 -2.60
C SER A 109 -10.37 -7.08 -3.01
N VAL A 110 -9.50 -6.89 -2.01
CA VAL A 110 -8.08 -6.63 -2.18
C VAL A 110 -7.33 -7.53 -1.21
N ALA A 111 -6.31 -8.22 -1.71
CA ALA A 111 -5.46 -9.10 -0.90
C ALA A 111 -4.00 -8.66 -1.07
N ASN A 112 -3.34 -8.40 0.06
CA ASN A 112 -1.93 -8.04 0.11
C ASN A 112 -1.13 -9.20 0.73
N GLY A 113 0.09 -9.42 0.25
CA GLY A 113 0.90 -10.51 0.78
C GLY A 113 2.40 -10.33 0.54
N VAL A 114 3.20 -10.81 1.50
CA VAL A 114 4.66 -10.88 1.41
C VAL A 114 5.11 -12.29 1.71
N TRP A 115 5.79 -12.90 0.75
CA TRP A 115 6.42 -14.20 0.91
C TRP A 115 7.93 -14.04 0.95
N MET A 116 8.56 -14.70 1.92
CA MET A 116 10.01 -14.69 2.09
C MET A 116 10.54 -16.12 2.09
N GLU A 117 11.74 -16.30 1.55
CA GLU A 117 12.44 -17.59 1.61
C GLU A 117 12.54 -18.08 3.06
N GLN A 118 12.17 -19.34 3.29
CA GLN A 118 12.09 -19.95 4.62
C GLN A 118 13.42 -19.96 5.40
N THR A 119 14.55 -19.89 4.69
CA THR A 119 15.87 -19.76 5.34
C THR A 119 16.11 -18.37 5.93
N LEU A 120 15.31 -17.38 5.54
CA LEU A 120 15.35 -16.01 6.06
C LEU A 120 14.24 -15.82 7.09
N SER A 121 14.42 -14.84 7.98
CA SER A 121 13.44 -14.53 9.01
C SER A 121 12.98 -13.08 8.89
N PHE A 122 11.68 -12.88 8.94
CA PHE A 122 11.11 -11.54 9.08
C PHE A 122 11.47 -10.96 10.45
N LYS A 123 11.66 -9.63 10.50
CA LYS A 123 11.64 -8.90 11.76
C LYS A 123 10.22 -8.94 12.34
N PRO A 124 10.02 -9.26 13.62
CA PRO A 124 8.69 -9.28 14.23
C PRO A 124 7.91 -7.98 14.06
N SER A 125 8.57 -6.84 14.24
CA SER A 125 7.96 -5.51 14.07
C SER A 125 7.47 -5.23 12.66
N TYR A 126 8.12 -5.80 11.64
CA TYR A 126 7.69 -5.65 10.25
C TYR A 126 6.49 -6.52 9.94
N LYS A 127 6.41 -7.76 10.48
CA LYS A 127 5.20 -8.58 10.36
C LYS A 127 3.99 -7.90 10.98
N GLU A 128 4.14 -7.36 12.19
CA GLU A 128 3.07 -6.64 12.87
C GLU A 128 2.61 -5.41 12.07
N LEU A 129 3.55 -4.68 11.46
CA LEU A 129 3.24 -3.56 10.59
C LEU A 129 2.45 -3.99 9.34
N LEU A 130 2.88 -5.06 8.67
CA LEU A 130 2.21 -5.61 7.49
C LEU A 130 0.76 -6.02 7.79
N GLU A 131 0.54 -6.71 8.90
CA GLU A 131 -0.80 -7.12 9.31
C GLU A 131 -1.66 -5.90 9.66
N ARG A 132 -1.13 -4.98 10.48
CA ARG A 132 -1.91 -3.87 11.02
C ARG A 132 -2.23 -2.78 10.00
N SER A 133 -1.23 -2.36 9.22
CA SER A 133 -1.35 -1.19 8.34
C SER A 133 -1.70 -1.56 6.90
N TYR A 134 -1.42 -2.79 6.49
CA TYR A 134 -1.57 -3.23 5.10
C TYR A 134 -2.55 -4.39 4.90
N ASP A 135 -3.16 -4.89 5.98
CA ASP A 135 -4.01 -6.10 5.96
C ASP A 135 -3.34 -7.23 5.16
N ALA A 136 -2.02 -7.38 5.35
CA ALA A 136 -1.19 -8.20 4.51
C ALA A 136 -0.78 -9.50 5.21
N VAL A 137 -0.90 -10.61 4.48
CA VAL A 137 -0.41 -11.92 4.93
C VAL A 137 1.11 -11.97 4.77
N SER A 138 1.82 -12.41 5.82
CA SER A 138 3.27 -12.63 5.76
C SER A 138 3.64 -14.10 5.99
N GLN A 139 4.29 -14.73 5.00
CA GLN A 139 4.59 -16.17 5.04
C GLN A 139 6.04 -16.47 4.66
N SER A 140 6.60 -17.49 5.31
CA SER A 140 7.90 -18.07 4.99
C SER A 140 7.69 -19.31 4.13
N VAL A 141 8.30 -19.35 2.95
CA VAL A 141 8.09 -20.44 1.97
C VAL A 141 9.41 -20.89 1.34
N ASP A 142 9.46 -22.15 0.91
CA ASP A 142 10.60 -22.76 0.23
C ASP A 142 10.64 -22.38 -1.26
N PHE A 143 11.25 -21.25 -1.60
CA PHE A 143 11.52 -20.88 -2.99
C PHE A 143 12.69 -21.68 -3.60
N ARG A 144 13.59 -22.22 -2.77
CA ARG A 144 14.78 -22.93 -3.27
C ARG A 144 14.47 -24.30 -3.87
N THR A 145 13.52 -25.03 -3.28
CA THR A 145 13.22 -26.41 -3.67
C THR A 145 11.81 -26.59 -4.23
N LYS A 146 10.88 -25.65 -4.00
CA LYS A 146 9.48 -25.73 -4.44
C LYS A 146 9.04 -24.50 -5.23
N VAL A 147 9.64 -24.28 -6.41
CA VAL A 147 9.25 -23.17 -7.30
C VAL A 147 7.83 -23.36 -7.89
N LEU A 148 7.28 -24.57 -7.94
CA LEU A 148 6.06 -24.86 -8.72
C LEU A 148 4.71 -24.64 -8.01
N LEU A 149 4.66 -24.42 -6.69
CA LEU A 149 3.39 -24.45 -5.92
C LEU A 149 2.77 -23.08 -5.63
N MET A 150 3.44 -21.98 -5.94
CA MET A 150 2.95 -20.64 -5.58
C MET A 150 1.97 -20.01 -6.57
N LEU A 151 1.86 -20.56 -7.78
CA LEU A 151 0.97 -20.00 -8.82
C LEU A 151 -0.44 -20.59 -8.79
N PHE A 152 -0.69 -21.63 -7.99
CA PHE A 152 -1.98 -22.31 -7.94
C PHE A 152 -2.36 -22.70 -6.52
N GLY A 153 -3.16 -21.86 -5.87
CA GLY A 153 -4.15 -22.34 -4.90
C GLY A 153 -4.07 -21.75 -3.50
N TYR A 154 -5.20 -21.15 -3.11
CA TYR A 154 -5.63 -20.71 -1.77
C TYR A 154 -5.17 -19.32 -1.32
N ILE A 155 -5.76 -18.31 -1.96
CA ILE A 155 -6.40 -17.18 -1.26
C ILE A 155 -7.91 -17.39 -1.40
#